data_AF-A0A1V5VYP4-F1
#
_entry.id   AF-A0A1V5VYP4-F1
#
_cell.length_a   1.000
_cell.length_b   1.000
_cell.length_c   1.000
_cell.angle_alpha   90.00
_cell.angle_beta   90.00
_cell.angle_gamma   90.00
#
_symmetry.space_group_name_H-M   'P 1'
#
loop_
_entity.id
_entity.type
_entity.pdbx_description
1 polymer ?
#
loop_
_entity_poly.entity_id
_entity_poly.type
_entity_poly.pdbx_seq_one_letter_code
_entity_poly.pdbx_strand_id
1 'polypeptide(L)'
;MKSLYKIKALPLFITMSAAFIFGYGDLLFPMNFERLHIFLFNLTSGGFTILYLTNKRQSNSIRLILFFLLSILFAITAFFKLYLIAALCGVILAIIVETFREERFGFFPYVFFKPHGSSSEKFHQASLLCLVIALLLSSFVIINEVYLKLFYYEKLTLDVFFLGFSFPVSLITFSIIFSIFEDSKRHWVLYAEHFSFWTICAGVIIFFLFIIAKSFAGEVFISFTLFFTVIFIFVLFKKFGKRVQQKYFLVSGIYFLMATAITGILYILLKQLYYDEFLGKLILRMHAFYSLYGWNLTGMMVIIRWKDFPIALNTRKAIIFHWAVVLILAPLAKIYNILAIPAIISYIAFISVFFFSKNKLKKIL
;
A
#
# COMPACT_ATOMS: atom_id res chain seq x y z
N MET A 1 24.20 18.30 -0.08
CA MET A 1 23.30 17.11 -0.07
C MET A 1 22.60 16.81 1.27
N LYS A 2 23.17 17.12 2.46
CA LYS A 2 22.59 16.78 3.77
C LYS A 2 21.35 17.60 4.20
N SER A 3 21.19 18.83 3.71
CA SER A 3 20.07 19.73 4.08
C SER A 3 18.77 19.44 3.29
N LEU A 4 18.88 19.15 1.99
CA LEU A 4 17.69 18.90 1.14
C LEU A 4 16.91 17.64 1.50
N TYR A 5 17.51 16.60 2.09
CA TYR A 5 16.79 15.38 2.46
C TYR A 5 15.78 15.64 3.59
N LYS A 6 16.14 16.45 4.60
CA LYS A 6 15.26 16.76 5.74
C LYS A 6 14.03 17.58 5.34
N ILE A 7 14.20 18.55 4.43
CA ILE A 7 13.10 19.39 3.93
C ILE A 7 12.08 18.55 3.13
N LYS A 8 12.54 17.47 2.48
CA LYS A 8 11.71 16.61 1.62
C LYS A 8 11.08 15.42 2.37
N ALA A 9 11.67 15.02 3.49
CA ALA A 9 11.12 14.01 4.40
C ALA A 9 9.91 14.54 5.20
N LEU A 10 9.89 15.84 5.48
CA LEU A 10 8.89 16.46 6.34
C LEU A 10 7.45 16.35 5.79
N PRO A 11 7.16 16.63 4.50
CA PRO A 11 5.80 16.46 3.97
C PRO A 11 5.27 15.03 4.08
N LEU A 12 6.12 14.03 3.82
CA LEU A 12 5.74 12.62 3.96
C LEU A 12 5.56 12.21 5.42
N PHE A 13 6.43 12.67 6.32
CA PHE A 13 6.25 12.46 7.75
C PHE A 13 4.92 13.04 8.24
N ILE A 14 4.60 14.28 7.85
CA ILE A 14 3.35 14.95 8.25
C ILE A 14 2.15 14.19 7.69
N THR A 15 2.14 13.85 6.40
CA THR A 15 1.00 13.17 5.77
C THR A 15 0.79 11.76 6.30
N MET A 16 1.86 10.98 6.51
CA MET A 16 1.77 9.64 7.11
C MET A 16 1.33 9.69 8.58
N SER A 17 1.75 10.71 9.33
CA SER A 17 1.30 10.95 10.71
C SER A 17 -0.18 11.35 10.74
N ALA A 18 -0.56 12.32 9.92
CA ALA A 18 -1.92 12.81 9.80
C ALA A 18 -2.88 11.69 9.39
N ALA A 19 -2.49 10.85 8.42
CA ALA A 19 -3.24 9.67 8.06
C ALA A 19 -3.54 8.79 9.28
N PHE A 20 -2.52 8.40 10.06
CA PHE A 20 -2.72 7.54 11.24
C PHE A 20 -3.57 8.21 12.32
N ILE A 21 -3.41 9.52 12.55
CA ILE A 21 -4.25 10.30 13.47
C ILE A 21 -5.71 10.29 13.03
N PHE A 22 -5.98 10.63 11.76
CA PHE A 22 -7.34 10.57 11.20
C PHE A 22 -7.90 9.17 11.21
N GLY A 23 -7.04 8.14 11.20
CA GLY A 23 -7.44 6.76 11.45
C GLY A 23 -8.22 6.56 12.74
N TYR A 24 -8.11 7.44 13.74
CA TYR A 24 -8.89 7.42 14.98
C TYR A 24 -9.88 8.59 15.10
N GLY A 25 -10.02 9.42 14.06
CA GLY A 25 -10.88 10.61 14.07
C GLY A 25 -12.35 10.28 14.34
N ASP A 26 -12.82 9.12 13.86
CA ASP A 26 -14.20 8.64 14.07
C ASP A 26 -14.54 8.41 15.57
N LEU A 27 -13.52 8.28 16.44
CA LEU A 27 -13.74 8.15 17.88
C LEU A 27 -14.15 9.47 18.53
N LEU A 28 -13.81 10.60 17.90
CA LEU A 28 -14.04 11.95 18.43
C LEU A 28 -15.18 12.66 17.70
N PHE A 29 -15.38 12.37 16.43
CA PHE A 29 -16.34 13.07 15.57
C PHE A 29 -17.09 12.08 14.67
N PRO A 30 -18.42 12.25 14.47
CA PRO A 30 -19.24 11.36 13.64
C PRO A 30 -19.10 11.68 12.14
N MET A 31 -17.87 11.72 11.63
CA MET A 31 -17.57 11.86 10.19
C MET A 31 -16.79 10.64 9.72
N ASN A 32 -16.71 10.40 8.41
CA ASN A 32 -16.00 9.25 7.84
C ASN A 32 -14.50 9.56 7.65
N PHE A 33 -13.73 9.55 8.75
CA PHE A 33 -12.28 9.79 8.69
C PHE A 33 -11.51 8.61 8.12
N GLU A 34 -12.08 7.41 8.08
CA GLU A 34 -11.48 6.24 7.44
C GLU A 34 -11.12 6.53 5.97
N ARG A 35 -11.98 7.24 5.25
CA ARG A 35 -11.70 7.69 3.88
C ARG A 35 -10.47 8.60 3.80
N LEU A 36 -10.41 9.62 4.66
CA LEU A 36 -9.31 10.59 4.69
C LEU A 36 -7.99 9.93 5.07
N HIS A 37 -8.05 9.03 6.07
CA HIS A 37 -6.96 8.18 6.52
C HIS A 37 -6.34 7.37 5.36
N ILE A 38 -7.17 6.64 4.61
CA ILE A 38 -6.70 5.77 3.51
C ILE A 38 -6.14 6.59 2.35
N PHE A 39 -6.79 7.69 1.97
CA PHE A 39 -6.29 8.52 0.87
C PHE A 39 -4.95 9.20 1.20
N LEU A 40 -4.79 9.76 2.40
CA LEU A 40 -3.51 10.37 2.79
C LEU A 40 -2.37 9.34 2.85
N PHE A 41 -2.67 8.11 3.27
CA PHE A 41 -1.66 7.07 3.37
C PHE A 41 -1.34 6.42 2.02
N ASN A 42 -2.32 5.84 1.35
CA ASN A 42 -2.11 5.05 0.14
C ASN A 42 -2.02 5.90 -1.13
N LEU A 43 -2.92 6.88 -1.31
CA LEU A 43 -2.92 7.71 -2.52
C LEU A 43 -1.82 8.78 -2.43
N THR A 44 -1.82 9.61 -1.39
CA THR A 44 -0.86 10.71 -1.26
C THR A 44 0.54 10.19 -0.99
N SER A 45 0.78 9.52 0.14
CA SER A 45 2.13 9.07 0.51
C SER A 45 2.59 7.90 -0.37
N GLY A 46 1.71 6.92 -0.62
CA GLY A 46 1.99 5.76 -1.45
C GLY A 46 2.15 6.11 -2.93
N GLY A 47 1.21 6.84 -3.53
CA GLY A 47 1.31 7.31 -4.91
C GLY A 47 2.55 8.18 -5.13
N PHE A 48 2.86 9.10 -4.22
CA PHE A 48 4.10 9.87 -4.28
C PHE A 48 5.32 8.96 -4.25
N THR A 49 5.34 7.94 -3.40
CA THR A 49 6.46 7.00 -3.28
C THR A 49 6.67 6.19 -4.56
N ILE A 50 5.59 5.76 -5.21
CA ILE A 50 5.62 5.08 -6.52
C ILE A 50 6.24 6.01 -7.56
N LEU A 51 5.70 7.23 -7.71
CA LEU A 51 6.19 8.20 -8.70
C LEU A 51 7.63 8.65 -8.41
N TYR A 52 7.99 8.79 -7.15
CA TYR A 52 9.35 9.11 -6.72
C TYR A 52 10.34 8.02 -7.19
N LEU A 53 9.96 6.74 -7.05
CA LEU A 53 10.77 5.64 -7.55
C LEU A 53 10.85 5.64 -9.09
N THR A 54 9.72 5.82 -9.77
CA THR A 54 9.65 5.91 -11.24
C THR A 54 10.51 7.05 -11.79
N ASN A 55 10.50 8.20 -11.12
CA ASN A 55 11.29 9.38 -11.48
C ASN A 55 12.76 9.29 -11.04
N LYS A 56 13.32 8.08 -10.98
CA LYS A 56 14.72 7.81 -10.58
C LYS A 56 15.12 8.49 -9.26
N ARG A 57 14.18 8.64 -8.33
CA ARG A 57 14.37 9.27 -7.01
C ARG A 57 14.72 10.77 -7.06
N GLN A 58 14.34 11.44 -8.15
CA GLN A 58 14.43 12.90 -8.27
C GLN A 58 13.16 13.55 -7.72
N SER A 59 13.28 14.14 -6.53
CA SER A 59 12.14 14.73 -5.81
C SER A 59 11.73 16.13 -6.30
N ASN A 60 12.57 16.81 -7.09
CA ASN A 60 12.36 18.21 -7.50
C ASN A 60 11.53 18.33 -8.80
N SER A 61 10.94 17.23 -9.26
CA SER A 61 10.07 17.27 -10.43
C SER A 61 8.78 18.02 -10.08
N ILE A 62 8.47 19.04 -10.87
CA ILE A 62 7.24 19.81 -10.70
C ILE A 62 6.00 18.92 -10.79
N ARG A 63 6.02 17.91 -11.68
CA ARG A 63 4.95 16.92 -11.81
C ARG A 63 4.74 16.10 -10.54
N LEU A 64 5.83 15.76 -9.83
CA LEU A 64 5.76 15.02 -8.57
C LEU A 64 5.19 15.88 -7.43
N ILE A 65 5.57 17.16 -7.38
CA ILE A 65 5.03 18.12 -6.40
C ILE A 65 3.54 18.37 -6.68
N LEU A 66 3.18 18.57 -7.95
CA LEU A 66 1.79 18.74 -8.38
C LEU A 66 0.96 17.51 -8.02
N PHE A 67 1.45 16.30 -8.28
CA PHE A 67 0.78 15.08 -7.85
C PHE A 67 0.53 15.08 -6.34
N PHE A 68 1.55 15.40 -5.53
CA PHE A 68 1.42 15.41 -4.07
C PHE A 68 0.34 16.40 -3.60
N LEU A 69 0.38 17.64 -4.08
CA LEU A 69 -0.59 18.68 -3.71
C LEU A 69 -2.00 18.34 -4.19
N LEU A 70 -2.16 17.90 -5.43
CA LEU A 70 -3.46 17.50 -5.99
C LEU A 70 -4.03 16.27 -5.28
N SER A 71 -3.19 15.33 -4.83
CA SER A 71 -3.66 14.16 -4.08
C SER A 71 -4.20 14.53 -2.70
N ILE A 72 -3.61 15.54 -2.04
CA ILE A 72 -4.13 16.09 -0.78
C ILE A 72 -5.45 16.81 -1.03
N LEU A 73 -5.52 17.63 -2.09
CA LEU A 73 -6.76 18.30 -2.49
C LEU A 73 -7.87 17.29 -2.79
N PHE A 74 -7.56 16.22 -3.53
CA PHE A 74 -8.47 15.10 -3.77
C PHE A 74 -8.97 14.49 -2.46
N ALA A 75 -8.07 14.17 -1.53
CA ALA A 75 -8.43 13.53 -0.26
C ALA A 75 -9.36 14.41 0.59
N ILE A 76 -9.05 15.71 0.71
CA ILE A 76 -9.83 16.68 1.48
C ILE A 76 -11.20 16.93 0.82
N THR A 77 -11.23 17.14 -0.49
CA THR A 77 -12.49 17.38 -1.22
C THR A 77 -13.39 16.16 -1.20
N ALA A 78 -12.85 14.95 -1.35
CA ALA A 78 -13.60 13.70 -1.22
C ALA A 78 -14.10 13.45 0.21
N PHE A 79 -13.37 13.88 1.24
CA PHE A 79 -13.82 13.82 2.63
C PHE A 79 -15.00 14.76 2.91
N PHE A 80 -14.92 16.02 2.45
CA PHE A 80 -16.01 17.00 2.56
C PHE A 80 -17.14 16.78 1.54
N LYS A 81 -17.13 15.67 0.79
CA LYS A 81 -18.16 15.34 -0.22
C LYS A 81 -18.29 16.37 -1.35
N LEU A 82 -17.22 17.13 -1.62
CA LEU A 82 -17.10 18.02 -2.79
C LEU A 82 -16.76 17.18 -4.03
N TYR A 83 -17.71 16.34 -4.42
CA TYR A 83 -17.52 15.22 -5.35
C TYR A 83 -17.06 15.63 -6.75
N LEU A 84 -17.59 16.73 -7.30
CA LEU A 84 -17.17 17.21 -8.63
C LEU A 84 -15.69 17.59 -8.64
N ILE A 85 -15.24 18.33 -7.62
CA ILE A 85 -13.84 18.75 -7.49
C ILE A 85 -12.95 17.53 -7.29
N ALA A 86 -13.36 16.58 -6.44
CA ALA A 86 -12.63 15.33 -6.23
C ALA A 86 -12.50 14.52 -7.53
N ALA A 87 -13.58 14.36 -8.30
CA ALA A 87 -13.55 13.62 -9.56
C ALA A 87 -12.62 14.26 -10.60
N LEU A 88 -12.65 15.60 -10.73
CA LEU A 88 -11.73 16.34 -11.60
C LEU A 88 -10.26 16.17 -11.16
N CYS A 89 -9.99 16.29 -9.85
CA CYS A 89 -8.65 16.03 -9.31
C CYS A 89 -8.19 14.61 -9.63
N GLY A 90 -9.06 13.61 -9.51
CA GLY A 90 -8.76 12.21 -9.81
C GLY A 90 -8.34 12.01 -11.27
N VAL A 91 -9.04 12.64 -12.22
CA VAL A 91 -8.67 12.57 -13.65
C VAL A 91 -7.32 13.25 -13.91
N ILE A 92 -7.09 14.45 -13.34
CA ILE A 92 -5.81 15.16 -13.50
C ILE A 92 -4.66 14.33 -12.90
N LEU A 93 -4.85 13.74 -11.72
CA LEU A 93 -3.89 12.85 -11.10
C LEU A 93 -3.59 11.63 -11.98
N ALA A 94 -4.62 11.03 -12.60
CA ALA A 94 -4.45 9.88 -13.49
C ALA A 94 -3.57 10.25 -14.69
N ILE A 95 -3.80 11.41 -15.31
CA ILE A 95 -2.97 11.93 -16.41
C ILE A 95 -1.52 12.10 -15.96
N ILE A 96 -1.28 12.69 -14.78
CA ILE A 96 0.09 12.86 -14.26
C ILE A 96 0.77 11.50 -14.09
N VAL A 97 0.11 10.53 -13.45
CA VAL A 97 0.67 9.18 -13.22
C VAL A 97 0.94 8.49 -14.56
N GLU A 98 0.04 8.62 -15.52
CA GLU A 98 0.17 8.04 -16.86
C GLU A 98 1.39 8.61 -17.60
N THR A 99 1.66 9.92 -17.49
CA THR A 99 2.87 10.50 -18.10
C THR A 99 4.16 9.89 -17.55
N PHE A 100 4.24 9.61 -16.24
CA PHE A 100 5.39 8.92 -15.65
C PHE A 100 5.49 7.47 -16.11
N ARG A 101 4.34 6.79 -16.28
CA ARG A 101 4.29 5.40 -16.76
C ARG A 101 4.77 5.32 -18.20
N GLU A 102 4.27 6.17 -19.07
CA GLU A 102 4.60 6.21 -20.49
C GLU A 102 6.08 6.53 -20.71
N GLU A 103 6.63 7.53 -20.01
CA GLU A 103 8.06 7.86 -20.10
C GLU A 103 8.97 6.69 -19.68
N ARG A 104 8.53 5.87 -18.72
CA ARG A 104 9.34 4.76 -18.19
C ARG A 104 9.17 3.47 -18.98
N PHE A 105 7.95 3.16 -19.41
CA PHE A 105 7.57 1.84 -19.94
C PHE A 105 6.91 1.87 -21.32
N GLY A 106 6.68 3.06 -21.88
CA GLY A 106 5.93 3.26 -23.12
C GLY A 106 4.40 3.19 -22.91
N PHE A 107 3.66 3.53 -23.96
CA PHE A 107 2.19 3.53 -23.94
C PHE A 107 1.63 2.12 -23.74
N PHE A 108 2.00 1.15 -24.58
CA PHE A 108 1.53 -0.23 -24.44
C PHE A 108 2.32 -1.00 -23.37
N PRO A 109 1.67 -1.83 -22.52
CA PRO A 109 2.35 -2.56 -21.44
C PRO A 109 3.10 -3.80 -21.90
N TYR A 110 4.03 -3.62 -22.85
CA TYR A 110 4.80 -4.70 -23.46
C TYR A 110 5.66 -5.47 -22.45
N VAL A 111 6.09 -4.83 -21.35
CA VAL A 111 6.93 -5.47 -20.33
C VAL A 111 6.24 -6.68 -19.68
N PHE A 112 4.91 -6.68 -19.53
CA PHE A 112 4.18 -7.81 -18.94
C PHE A 112 4.40 -9.12 -19.72
N PHE A 113 4.50 -9.00 -21.04
CA PHE A 113 4.56 -10.14 -21.96
C PHE A 113 5.99 -10.57 -22.29
N LYS A 114 7.03 -9.85 -21.83
CA LYS A 114 8.42 -10.27 -22.01
C LYS A 114 8.70 -11.57 -21.23
N PRO A 115 9.03 -12.71 -21.89
CA PRO A 115 9.22 -13.99 -21.20
C PRO A 115 10.47 -14.05 -20.33
N HIS A 116 11.46 -13.20 -20.62
CA HIS A 116 12.74 -13.12 -19.91
C HIS A 116 12.95 -11.73 -19.27
N GLY A 117 11.87 -10.95 -19.11
CA GLY A 117 11.93 -9.64 -18.47
C GLY A 117 12.01 -9.74 -16.95
N SER A 118 12.48 -8.69 -16.27
CA SER A 118 12.49 -8.69 -14.80
C SER A 118 11.06 -8.64 -14.24
N SER A 119 10.71 -9.55 -13.33
CA SER A 119 9.42 -9.50 -12.64
C SER A 119 9.28 -8.24 -11.77
N SER A 120 10.41 -7.69 -11.29
CA SER A 120 10.43 -6.39 -10.61
C SER A 120 9.87 -5.27 -11.50
N GLU A 121 10.28 -5.20 -12.77
CA GLU A 121 9.77 -4.20 -13.72
C GLU A 121 8.30 -4.43 -14.07
N LYS A 122 7.87 -5.69 -14.19
CA LYS A 122 6.45 -6.03 -14.38
C LYS A 122 5.59 -5.53 -13.22
N PHE A 123 6.00 -5.79 -11.98
CA PHE A 123 5.30 -5.27 -10.79
C PHE A 123 5.33 -3.74 -10.70
N HIS A 124 6.43 -3.10 -11.09
CA HIS A 124 6.52 -1.63 -11.12
C HIS A 124 5.53 -1.05 -12.11
N GLN A 125 5.51 -1.54 -13.35
CA GLN A 125 4.54 -1.07 -14.35
C GLN A 125 3.09 -1.37 -13.92
N ALA A 126 2.83 -2.55 -13.35
CA ALA A 126 1.51 -2.91 -12.83
C ALA A 126 1.06 -1.97 -11.70
N SER A 127 1.97 -1.54 -10.82
CA SER A 127 1.63 -0.57 -9.75
C SER A 127 1.17 0.78 -10.30
N LEU A 128 1.83 1.30 -11.34
CA LEU A 128 1.48 2.57 -11.98
C LEU A 128 0.14 2.44 -12.72
N LEU A 129 -0.02 1.38 -13.50
CA LEU A 129 -1.26 1.12 -14.23
C LEU A 129 -2.44 0.95 -13.27
N CYS A 130 -2.24 0.21 -12.18
CA CYS A 130 -3.23 0.05 -11.12
C CYS A 130 -3.59 1.39 -10.47
N LEU A 131 -2.62 2.29 -10.26
CA LEU A 131 -2.87 3.63 -9.71
C LEU A 131 -3.69 4.50 -10.68
N VAL A 132 -3.38 4.47 -11.99
CA VAL A 132 -4.16 5.17 -13.03
C VAL A 132 -5.58 4.65 -13.07
N ILE A 133 -5.76 3.32 -13.13
CA ILE A 133 -7.08 2.69 -13.16
C ILE A 133 -7.87 3.01 -11.89
N ALA A 134 -7.24 2.98 -10.72
CA ALA A 134 -7.88 3.35 -9.46
C ALA A 134 -8.34 4.82 -9.47
N LEU A 135 -7.53 5.76 -9.96
CA LEU A 135 -7.92 7.16 -10.05
C LEU A 135 -9.10 7.38 -11.00
N LEU A 136 -9.05 6.79 -12.20
CA LEU A 136 -10.12 6.92 -13.20
C LEU A 136 -11.42 6.26 -12.74
N LEU A 137 -11.34 5.04 -12.20
CA LEU A 137 -12.51 4.35 -11.64
C LEU A 137 -13.08 5.11 -10.44
N SER A 138 -12.24 5.66 -9.56
CA SER A 138 -12.74 6.47 -8.44
C SER A 138 -13.50 7.70 -8.95
N SER A 139 -12.97 8.41 -9.94
CA SER A 139 -13.67 9.55 -10.56
C SER A 139 -14.98 9.13 -11.22
N PHE A 140 -14.97 8.00 -11.95
CA PHE A 140 -16.17 7.45 -12.57
C PHE A 140 -17.24 7.06 -11.55
N VAL A 141 -16.87 6.33 -10.49
CA VAL A 141 -17.80 5.91 -9.43
C VAL A 141 -18.41 7.12 -8.74
N ILE A 142 -17.61 8.16 -8.43
CA ILE A 142 -18.12 9.41 -7.86
C ILE A 142 -19.17 10.06 -8.76
N ILE A 143 -18.87 10.20 -10.05
CA ILE A 143 -19.77 10.84 -11.01
C ILE A 143 -21.03 10.01 -11.22
N ASN A 144 -20.88 8.70 -11.34
CA ASN A 144 -21.98 7.77 -11.52
C ASN A 144 -22.91 7.74 -10.30
N GLU A 145 -22.37 7.65 -9.09
CA GLU A 145 -23.17 7.57 -7.86
C GLU A 145 -23.96 8.86 -7.59
N VAL A 146 -23.35 10.03 -7.84
CA VAL A 146 -23.94 11.32 -7.49
C VAL A 146 -24.81 11.91 -8.60
N TYR A 147 -24.36 11.82 -9.86
CA TYR A 147 -24.97 12.57 -10.97
C TYR A 147 -25.65 11.69 -12.01
N LEU A 148 -24.97 10.66 -12.53
CA LEU A 148 -25.45 9.93 -13.71
C LEU A 148 -26.40 8.77 -13.37
N LYS A 149 -26.22 8.11 -12.23
CA LYS A 149 -26.97 6.94 -11.75
C LYS A 149 -27.17 5.83 -12.81
N LEU A 150 -26.20 5.65 -13.72
CA LEU A 150 -26.30 4.71 -14.84
C LEU A 150 -26.19 3.25 -14.38
N PHE A 151 -25.36 3.00 -13.37
CA PHE A 151 -25.14 1.67 -12.81
C PHE A 151 -25.36 1.67 -11.30
N TYR A 152 -26.23 0.78 -10.80
CA TYR A 152 -26.45 0.57 -9.38
C TYR A 152 -25.93 -0.80 -8.96
N TYR A 153 -24.80 -0.82 -8.25
CA TYR A 153 -24.25 -2.01 -7.61
C TYR A 153 -23.96 -1.67 -6.14
N GLU A 154 -24.51 -2.45 -5.20
CA GLU A 154 -24.35 -2.21 -3.75
C GLU A 154 -22.89 -2.15 -3.27
N LYS A 155 -21.97 -2.77 -4.02
CA LYS A 155 -20.53 -2.82 -3.71
C LYS A 155 -19.68 -1.86 -4.53
N LEU A 156 -20.26 -1.15 -5.50
CA LEU A 156 -19.55 -0.16 -6.31
C LEU A 156 -19.81 1.25 -5.76
N THR A 157 -19.51 1.44 -4.47
CA THR A 157 -19.56 2.75 -3.81
C THR A 157 -18.13 3.26 -3.59
N LEU A 158 -18.01 4.58 -3.43
CA LEU A 158 -16.72 5.20 -3.11
C LEU A 158 -16.07 4.59 -1.85
N ASP A 159 -16.88 4.16 -0.88
CA ASP A 159 -16.42 3.58 0.38
C ASP A 159 -15.88 2.15 0.24
N VAL A 160 -16.25 1.42 -0.80
CA VAL A 160 -15.62 0.12 -1.09
C VAL A 160 -14.40 0.33 -1.99
N PHE A 161 -14.49 1.31 -2.90
CA PHE A 161 -13.47 1.49 -3.92
C PHE A 161 -12.17 2.10 -3.40
N PHE A 162 -12.15 2.80 -2.25
CA PHE A 162 -10.90 3.32 -1.70
C PHE A 162 -9.88 2.22 -1.35
N LEU A 163 -10.33 0.98 -1.13
CA LEU A 163 -9.46 -0.20 -0.98
C LEU A 163 -8.54 -0.39 -2.20
N GLY A 164 -9.01 0.06 -3.37
CA GLY A 164 -8.28 0.09 -4.64
C GLY A 164 -6.92 0.78 -4.55
N PHE A 165 -6.79 1.85 -3.73
CA PHE A 165 -5.53 2.59 -3.61
C PHE A 165 -4.44 1.85 -2.83
N SER A 166 -4.79 0.81 -2.08
CA SER A 166 -3.82 -0.03 -1.38
C SER A 166 -3.01 -0.91 -2.34
N PHE A 167 -3.62 -1.36 -3.44
CA PHE A 167 -3.00 -2.30 -4.37
C PHE A 167 -1.77 -1.74 -5.09
N PRO A 168 -1.77 -0.50 -5.62
CA PRO A 168 -0.57 0.10 -6.19
C PRO A 168 0.63 0.07 -5.23
N VAL A 169 0.42 0.39 -3.96
CA VAL A 169 1.48 0.40 -2.93
C VAL A 169 1.98 -1.02 -2.64
N SER A 170 1.06 -1.99 -2.59
CA SER A 170 1.42 -3.41 -2.46
C SER A 170 2.24 -3.91 -3.66
N LEU A 171 1.82 -3.60 -4.89
CA LEU A 171 2.51 -4.02 -6.12
C LEU A 171 3.91 -3.41 -6.24
N ILE A 172 4.10 -2.15 -5.87
CA ILE A 172 5.45 -1.56 -5.87
C ILE A 172 6.34 -2.17 -4.77
N THR A 173 5.75 -2.63 -3.66
CA THR A 173 6.48 -3.36 -2.61
C THR A 173 6.96 -4.72 -3.13
N PHE A 174 6.12 -5.43 -3.88
CA PHE A 174 6.54 -6.64 -4.59
C PHE A 174 7.65 -6.35 -5.59
N SER A 175 7.55 -5.28 -6.38
CA SER A 175 8.62 -4.86 -7.30
C SER A 175 9.98 -4.77 -6.59
N ILE A 176 10.02 -4.19 -5.39
CA ILE A 176 11.23 -4.12 -4.56
C ILE A 176 11.71 -5.50 -4.10
N ILE A 177 10.81 -6.36 -3.62
CA ILE A 177 11.17 -7.72 -3.17
C ILE A 177 11.82 -8.51 -4.31
N PHE A 178 11.21 -8.49 -5.50
CA PHE A 178 11.75 -9.16 -6.69
C PHE A 178 13.03 -8.50 -7.20
N SER A 179 13.23 -7.19 -6.99
CA SER A 179 14.50 -6.52 -7.35
C SER A 179 15.71 -6.98 -6.52
N ILE A 180 15.46 -7.59 -5.34
CA ILE A 180 16.50 -8.07 -4.42
C ILE A 180 16.88 -9.51 -4.71
N PHE A 181 16.10 -10.25 -5.50
CA PHE A 181 16.49 -11.60 -5.87
C PHE A 181 17.89 -11.60 -6.53
N GLU A 182 18.69 -12.60 -6.19
CA GLU A 182 19.94 -12.85 -6.89
C GLU A 182 19.65 -13.01 -8.38
N ASP A 183 20.55 -12.50 -9.23
CA ASP A 183 20.51 -12.75 -10.68
C ASP A 183 20.77 -14.23 -10.89
N SER A 184 19.76 -15.02 -10.57
CA SER A 184 19.86 -16.44 -10.51
C SER A 184 19.79 -16.89 -11.95
N LYS A 185 20.89 -17.45 -12.45
CA LYS A 185 20.94 -18.06 -13.79
C LYS A 185 19.98 -19.27 -13.93
N ARG A 186 19.16 -19.55 -12.91
CA ARG A 186 18.28 -20.71 -12.83
C ARG A 186 16.93 -20.36 -13.46
N HIS A 187 16.66 -20.93 -14.64
CA HIS A 187 15.42 -20.71 -15.37
C HIS A 187 14.16 -20.95 -14.53
N TRP A 188 14.15 -21.94 -13.64
CA TRP A 188 12.99 -22.21 -12.79
C TRP A 188 12.63 -21.05 -11.85
N VAL A 189 13.63 -20.30 -11.36
CA VAL A 189 13.39 -19.15 -10.47
C VAL A 189 12.70 -18.04 -11.26
N LEU A 190 13.16 -17.77 -12.50
CA LEU A 190 12.51 -16.81 -13.41
C LEU A 190 11.05 -17.19 -13.69
N TYR A 191 10.77 -18.47 -13.96
CA TYR A 191 9.39 -18.95 -14.13
C TYR A 191 8.56 -18.78 -12.85
N ALA A 192 9.14 -19.07 -11.68
CA ALA A 192 8.47 -18.90 -10.39
C ALA A 192 8.13 -17.43 -10.11
N GLU A 193 9.01 -16.49 -10.47
CA GLU A 193 8.74 -15.06 -10.37
C GLU A 193 7.61 -14.62 -11.30
N HIS A 194 7.62 -15.07 -12.56
CA HIS A 194 6.56 -14.75 -13.52
C HIS A 194 5.22 -15.35 -13.14
N PHE A 195 5.21 -16.59 -12.64
CA PHE A 195 4.03 -17.23 -12.08
C PHE A 195 3.48 -16.41 -10.91
N SER A 196 4.34 -15.97 -10.00
CA SER A 196 3.96 -15.12 -8.86
C SER A 196 3.37 -13.78 -9.32
N PHE A 197 3.97 -13.15 -10.33
CA PHE A 197 3.46 -11.91 -10.93
C PHE A 197 2.05 -12.08 -11.48
N TRP A 198 1.83 -13.05 -12.36
CA TRP A 198 0.53 -13.27 -12.97
C TRP A 198 -0.52 -13.68 -11.95
N THR A 199 -0.16 -14.54 -11.00
CA THR A 199 -1.09 -15.00 -9.97
C THR A 199 -1.54 -13.85 -9.05
N ILE A 200 -0.62 -12.96 -8.64
CA ILE A 200 -0.99 -11.78 -7.84
C ILE A 200 -1.87 -10.83 -8.66
N CYS A 201 -1.45 -10.44 -9.87
CA CYS A 201 -2.16 -9.44 -10.66
C CYS A 201 -3.55 -9.95 -11.10
N ALA A 202 -3.63 -11.17 -11.62
CA ALA A 202 -4.90 -11.79 -11.99
C ALA A 202 -5.77 -12.02 -10.74
N GLY A 203 -5.18 -12.46 -9.64
CA GLY A 203 -5.92 -12.73 -8.42
C GLY A 203 -6.56 -11.48 -7.82
N VAL A 204 -5.90 -10.33 -7.84
CA VAL A 204 -6.52 -9.06 -7.41
C VAL A 204 -7.69 -8.68 -8.31
N ILE A 205 -7.54 -8.77 -9.63
CA ILE A 205 -8.62 -8.45 -10.59
C ILE A 205 -9.81 -9.37 -10.38
N ILE A 206 -9.57 -10.69 -10.33
CA ILE A 206 -10.61 -11.71 -10.12
C ILE A 206 -11.28 -11.53 -8.75
N PHE A 207 -10.51 -11.20 -7.71
CA PHE A 207 -11.06 -10.92 -6.38
C PHE A 207 -12.06 -9.76 -6.40
N PHE A 208 -11.74 -8.65 -7.08
CA PHE A 208 -12.70 -7.56 -7.25
C PHE A 208 -13.95 -7.97 -8.01
N LEU A 209 -13.80 -8.77 -9.08
CA LEU A 209 -14.95 -9.29 -9.82
C LEU A 209 -15.86 -10.17 -8.92
N PHE A 210 -15.28 -11.02 -8.08
CA PHE A 210 -16.05 -11.83 -7.13
C PHE A 210 -16.71 -11.00 -6.03
N ILE A 211 -16.06 -9.94 -5.53
CA ILE A 211 -16.68 -9.00 -4.58
C ILE A 211 -17.88 -8.30 -5.20
N ILE A 212 -17.75 -7.80 -6.44
CA ILE A 212 -18.83 -7.13 -7.16
C ILE A 212 -19.98 -8.11 -7.43
N ALA A 213 -19.65 -9.35 -7.82
CA ALA A 213 -20.61 -10.43 -8.03
C ALA A 213 -21.17 -11.05 -6.74
N LYS A 214 -20.69 -10.62 -5.55
CA LYS A 214 -21.03 -11.18 -4.24
C LYS A 214 -20.86 -12.71 -4.14
N SER A 215 -19.85 -13.27 -4.84
CA SER A 215 -19.61 -14.71 -4.89
C SER A 215 -18.74 -15.17 -3.72
N PHE A 216 -19.35 -15.73 -2.68
CA PHE A 216 -18.63 -16.25 -1.50
C PHE A 216 -17.59 -17.32 -1.88
N ALA A 217 -17.98 -18.34 -2.67
CA ALA A 217 -17.06 -19.40 -3.07
C ALA A 217 -15.87 -18.85 -3.87
N GLY A 218 -16.13 -17.87 -4.75
CA GLY A 218 -15.09 -17.16 -5.49
C GLY A 218 -14.14 -16.39 -4.57
N GLU A 219 -14.68 -15.59 -3.64
CA GLU A 219 -13.90 -14.83 -2.65
C GLU A 219 -12.99 -15.77 -1.82
N VAL A 220 -13.51 -16.90 -1.34
CA VAL A 220 -12.73 -17.88 -0.57
C VAL A 220 -11.63 -18.49 -1.44
N PHE A 221 -11.99 -19.02 -2.61
CA PHE A 221 -11.04 -19.69 -3.51
C PHE A 221 -9.86 -18.79 -3.87
N ILE A 222 -10.13 -17.55 -4.28
CA ILE A 222 -9.06 -16.63 -4.66
C ILE A 222 -8.26 -16.14 -3.45
N SER A 223 -8.89 -15.97 -2.28
CA SER A 223 -8.17 -15.57 -1.06
C SER A 223 -7.14 -16.62 -0.64
N PHE A 224 -7.52 -17.91 -0.69
CA PHE A 224 -6.58 -19.00 -0.43
C PHE A 224 -5.48 -19.08 -1.49
N THR A 225 -5.82 -18.91 -2.77
CA THR A 225 -4.84 -18.89 -3.87
C THR A 225 -3.78 -17.80 -3.66
N LEU A 226 -4.22 -16.58 -3.33
CA LEU A 226 -3.33 -15.46 -3.02
C LEU A 226 -2.50 -15.72 -1.75
N PHE A 227 -3.09 -16.31 -0.71
CA PHE A 227 -2.37 -16.67 0.52
C PHE A 227 -1.22 -17.66 0.25
N PHE A 228 -1.48 -18.75 -0.46
CA PHE A 228 -0.44 -19.70 -0.84
C PHE A 228 0.61 -19.08 -1.77
N THR A 229 0.20 -18.18 -2.66
CA THR A 229 1.13 -17.42 -3.51
C THR A 229 2.08 -16.54 -2.67
N VAL A 230 1.57 -15.87 -1.63
CA VAL A 230 2.41 -15.09 -0.71
C VAL A 230 3.40 -15.98 0.06
N ILE A 231 2.95 -17.16 0.54
CA ILE A 231 3.85 -18.14 1.16
C ILE A 231 4.94 -18.58 0.18
N PHE A 232 4.57 -18.85 -1.07
CA PHE A 232 5.51 -19.23 -2.12
C PHE A 232 6.57 -18.14 -2.35
N ILE A 233 6.15 -16.88 -2.48
CA ILE A 233 7.06 -15.72 -2.62
C ILE A 233 7.96 -15.57 -1.38
N PHE A 234 7.42 -15.78 -0.18
CA PHE A 234 8.21 -15.76 1.05
C PHE A 234 9.35 -16.78 1.03
N VAL A 235 9.05 -18.01 0.62
CA VAL A 235 10.05 -19.09 0.49
C VAL A 235 11.11 -18.72 -0.55
N LEU A 236 10.70 -18.19 -1.71
CA LEU A 236 11.63 -17.70 -2.73
C LEU A 236 12.53 -16.58 -2.21
N PHE A 237 11.97 -15.57 -1.54
CA PHE A 237 12.73 -14.43 -1.02
C PHE A 237 13.69 -14.79 0.10
N LYS A 238 13.29 -15.73 0.96
CA LYS A 238 14.20 -16.25 1.99
C LYS A 238 15.39 -16.97 1.34
N LYS A 239 15.15 -17.78 0.31
CA LYS A 239 16.15 -18.65 -0.33
C LYS A 239 17.05 -17.92 -1.35
N PHE A 240 16.51 -17.04 -2.18
CA PHE A 240 17.22 -16.40 -3.30
C PHE A 240 17.42 -14.88 -3.16
N GLY A 241 16.86 -14.24 -2.12
CA GLY A 241 17.08 -12.80 -1.91
C GLY A 241 18.51 -12.48 -1.52
N LYS A 242 19.16 -11.54 -2.23
CA LYS A 242 20.48 -10.99 -1.88
C LYS A 242 20.51 -10.50 -0.44
N ARG A 243 21.67 -10.63 0.21
CA ARG A 243 21.88 -10.08 1.57
C ARG A 243 22.04 -8.56 1.50
N VAL A 244 20.90 -7.86 1.61
CA VAL A 244 20.84 -6.39 1.71
C VAL A 244 20.42 -5.95 3.11
N GLN A 245 20.79 -4.74 3.52
CA GLN A 245 20.51 -4.24 4.88
C GLN A 245 19.00 -4.31 5.19
N GLN A 246 18.15 -3.86 4.28
CA GLN A 246 16.70 -3.82 4.43
C GLN A 246 16.00 -5.21 4.40
N LYS A 247 16.74 -6.33 4.22
CA LYS A 247 16.13 -7.66 4.03
C LYS A 247 15.26 -8.09 5.22
N TYR A 248 15.72 -7.92 6.46
CA TYR A 248 14.94 -8.32 7.64
C TYR A 248 13.67 -7.47 7.80
N PHE A 249 13.75 -6.20 7.46
CA PHE A 249 12.59 -5.32 7.49
C PHE A 249 11.55 -5.70 6.41
N LEU A 250 11.98 -6.06 5.20
CA LEU A 250 11.08 -6.59 4.17
C LEU A 250 10.48 -7.95 4.55
N VAL A 251 11.26 -8.83 5.18
CA VAL A 251 10.75 -10.10 5.74
C VAL A 251 9.63 -9.83 6.75
N SER A 252 9.82 -8.84 7.64
CA SER A 252 8.76 -8.38 8.55
C SER A 252 7.52 -7.92 7.80
N GLY A 253 7.67 -7.17 6.70
CA GLY A 253 6.56 -6.79 5.83
C GLY A 253 5.79 -8.01 5.29
N ILE A 254 6.49 -9.03 4.78
CA ILE A 254 5.82 -10.24 4.25
C ILE A 254 5.02 -10.97 5.34
N TYR A 255 5.51 -10.99 6.59
CA TYR A 255 4.73 -11.53 7.71
C TYR A 255 3.43 -10.74 7.94
N PHE A 256 3.47 -9.40 7.87
CA PHE A 256 2.25 -8.59 7.92
C PHE A 256 1.30 -8.89 6.76
N LEU A 257 1.82 -9.12 5.55
CA LEU A 257 1.00 -9.50 4.40
C LEU A 257 0.34 -10.87 4.62
N MET A 258 1.05 -11.84 5.18
CA MET A 258 0.48 -13.14 5.55
C MET A 258 -0.60 -12.98 6.63
N ALA A 259 -0.35 -12.18 7.67
CA ALA A 259 -1.34 -11.90 8.70
C ALA A 259 -2.59 -11.22 8.13
N THR A 260 -2.42 -10.30 7.17
CA THR A 260 -3.50 -9.64 6.43
C THR A 260 -4.34 -10.63 5.64
N ALA A 261 -3.70 -11.59 4.96
CA ALA A 261 -4.40 -12.64 4.22
C ALA A 261 -5.19 -13.55 5.16
N ILE A 262 -4.60 -13.93 6.31
CA ILE A 262 -5.29 -14.74 7.34
C ILE A 262 -6.52 -14.00 7.86
N THR A 263 -6.39 -12.72 8.25
CA THR A 263 -7.55 -11.95 8.73
C THR A 263 -8.60 -11.73 7.64
N GLY A 264 -8.19 -11.58 6.38
CA GLY A 264 -9.11 -11.52 5.24
C GLY A 264 -9.93 -12.80 5.05
N ILE A 265 -9.26 -13.95 5.05
CA ILE A 265 -9.91 -15.27 4.95
C ILE A 265 -10.86 -15.49 6.15
N LEU A 266 -10.40 -15.21 7.37
CA LEU A 266 -11.22 -15.34 8.58
C LEU A 266 -12.46 -14.46 8.51
N TYR A 267 -12.35 -13.22 8.03
CA TYR A 267 -13.49 -12.32 7.87
C TYR A 267 -14.52 -12.86 6.88
N ILE A 268 -14.07 -13.34 5.72
CA ILE A 268 -14.95 -13.93 4.70
C ILE A 268 -15.70 -15.14 5.27
N LEU A 269 -14.98 -16.05 5.95
CA LEU A 269 -15.58 -17.24 6.57
C LEU A 269 -16.55 -16.88 7.69
N LEU A 270 -16.18 -15.95 8.57
CA LEU A 270 -17.03 -15.51 9.69
C LEU A 270 -18.35 -14.94 9.17
N LYS A 271 -18.30 -14.08 8.14
CA LYS A 271 -19.49 -13.47 7.55
C LYS A 271 -20.52 -14.50 7.06
N GLN A 272 -20.08 -15.70 6.66
CA GLN A 272 -20.95 -16.75 6.15
C GLN A 272 -21.37 -17.76 7.22
N LEU A 273 -20.47 -18.12 8.15
CA LEU A 273 -20.69 -19.21 9.11
C LEU A 273 -21.39 -18.74 10.40
N TYR A 274 -21.02 -17.56 10.91
CA TYR A 274 -21.56 -17.00 12.15
C TYR A 274 -21.24 -15.51 12.25
N TYR A 275 -22.23 -14.64 12.05
CA TYR A 275 -22.00 -13.20 12.11
C TYR A 275 -22.02 -12.69 13.55
N ASP A 276 -20.85 -12.64 14.17
CA ASP A 276 -20.61 -11.80 15.34
C ASP A 276 -20.15 -10.41 14.88
N GLU A 277 -20.97 -9.39 15.13
CA GLU A 277 -20.71 -8.03 14.69
C GLU A 277 -19.43 -7.44 15.32
N PHE A 278 -19.14 -7.78 16.59
CA PHE A 278 -17.94 -7.31 17.27
C PHE A 278 -16.70 -7.97 16.69
N LEU A 279 -16.71 -9.30 16.57
CA LEU A 279 -15.58 -10.05 16.04
C LEU A 279 -15.31 -9.70 14.57
N GLY A 280 -16.36 -9.57 13.76
CA GLY A 280 -16.25 -9.16 12.35
C GLY A 280 -15.61 -7.78 12.19
N LYS A 281 -16.05 -6.79 12.98
CA LYS A 281 -15.44 -5.45 13.00
C LYS A 281 -13.99 -5.49 13.45
N LEU A 282 -13.66 -6.28 14.47
CA LEU A 282 -12.29 -6.41 14.96
C LEU A 282 -11.36 -7.01 13.89
N ILE A 283 -11.75 -8.14 13.28
CA ILE A 283 -10.94 -8.81 12.26
C ILE A 283 -10.74 -7.89 11.05
N LEU A 284 -11.77 -7.18 10.61
CA LEU A 284 -11.67 -6.23 9.50
C LEU A 284 -10.74 -5.06 9.83
N ARG A 285 -10.78 -4.53 11.06
CA ARG A 285 -9.84 -3.51 11.52
C ARG A 285 -8.41 -4.02 11.57
N MET A 286 -8.19 -5.23 12.10
CA MET A 286 -6.89 -5.89 12.10
C MET A 286 -6.37 -6.03 10.66
N HIS A 287 -7.19 -6.54 9.74
CA HIS A 287 -6.86 -6.63 8.31
C HIS A 287 -6.40 -5.28 7.75
N ALA A 288 -7.17 -4.21 7.97
CA ALA A 288 -6.83 -2.87 7.48
C ALA A 288 -5.49 -2.37 8.06
N PHE A 289 -5.28 -2.46 9.37
CA PHE A 289 -4.01 -2.02 9.99
C PHE A 289 -2.81 -2.84 9.51
N TYR A 290 -2.96 -4.15 9.33
CA TYR A 290 -1.87 -5.03 8.93
C TYR A 290 -1.46 -4.77 7.47
N SER A 291 -2.45 -4.51 6.61
CA SER A 291 -2.24 -4.11 5.22
C SER A 291 -1.57 -2.74 5.10
N LEU A 292 -2.14 -1.71 5.74
CA LEU A 292 -1.69 -0.33 5.64
C LEU A 292 -0.35 -0.11 6.36
N TYR A 293 -0.32 -0.36 7.66
CA TYR A 293 0.80 0.02 8.52
C TYR A 293 1.82 -1.08 8.71
N GLY A 294 1.48 -2.31 8.38
CA GLY A 294 2.42 -3.43 8.30
C GLY A 294 3.06 -3.49 6.92
N TRP A 295 2.31 -3.98 5.93
CA TRP A 295 2.82 -4.28 4.59
C TRP A 295 3.17 -3.01 3.79
N ASN A 296 2.21 -2.14 3.51
CA ASN A 296 2.41 -0.97 2.65
C ASN A 296 3.44 0.00 3.23
N LEU A 297 3.38 0.26 4.53
CA LEU A 297 4.37 1.09 5.22
C LEU A 297 5.78 0.55 5.04
N THR A 298 5.98 -0.76 5.27
CA THR A 298 7.30 -1.38 5.13
C THR A 298 7.87 -1.18 3.73
N GLY A 299 7.06 -1.40 2.70
CA GLY A 299 7.47 -1.17 1.31
C GLY A 299 7.83 0.29 1.02
N MET A 300 6.96 1.23 1.42
CA MET A 300 7.21 2.65 1.24
C MET A 300 8.50 3.11 1.92
N MET A 301 8.73 2.69 3.17
CA MET A 301 9.93 3.05 3.92
C MET A 301 11.20 2.60 3.21
N VAL A 302 11.20 1.38 2.67
CA VAL A 302 12.33 0.82 1.92
C VAL A 302 12.55 1.57 0.62
N ILE A 303 11.49 1.97 -0.10
CA ILE A 303 11.61 2.74 -1.34
C ILE A 303 12.20 4.14 -1.07
N ILE A 304 11.63 4.85 -0.09
CA ILE A 304 12.03 6.22 0.27
C ILE A 304 13.49 6.26 0.73
N ARG A 305 13.95 5.24 1.49
CA ARG A 305 15.30 5.19 2.06
C ARG A 305 16.18 4.10 1.47
N TRP A 306 15.98 3.71 0.21
CA TRP A 306 16.71 2.59 -0.40
C TRP A 306 18.23 2.62 -0.23
N LYS A 307 18.86 3.76 -0.48
CA LYS A 307 20.32 3.93 -0.40
C LYS A 307 20.84 4.32 0.99
N ASP A 308 19.96 4.70 1.90
CA ASP A 308 20.31 5.24 3.22
C ASP A 308 19.35 4.68 4.27
N PHE A 309 19.15 3.35 4.26
CA PHE A 309 18.21 2.71 5.16
C PHE A 309 18.74 2.81 6.60
N PRO A 310 17.94 3.23 7.60
CA PRO A 310 18.43 3.38 8.97
C PRO A 310 18.80 2.03 9.57
N ILE A 311 20.03 1.89 10.09
CA ILE A 311 20.43 0.70 10.87
C ILE A 311 19.49 0.52 12.08
N ALA A 312 19.05 1.62 12.70
CA ALA A 312 18.16 1.59 13.86
C ALA A 312 16.85 0.82 13.61
N LEU A 313 16.31 0.90 12.39
CA LEU A 313 15.08 0.20 12.01
C LEU A 313 15.31 -1.27 11.67
N ASN A 314 16.54 -1.63 11.29
CA ASN A 314 16.90 -3.00 11.01
C ASN A 314 17.31 -3.78 12.28
N THR A 315 16.92 -3.28 13.46
CA THR A 315 17.14 -3.97 14.73
C THR A 315 15.91 -4.80 15.09
N ARG A 316 16.14 -5.95 15.73
CA ARG A 316 15.06 -6.80 16.25
C ARG A 316 14.11 -6.02 17.16
N LYS A 317 14.64 -5.08 17.95
CA LYS A 317 13.86 -4.20 18.84
C LYS A 317 12.89 -3.30 18.06
N ALA A 318 13.36 -2.64 17.01
CA ALA A 318 12.51 -1.78 16.18
C ALA A 318 11.41 -2.56 15.45
N ILE A 319 11.73 -3.77 14.95
CA ILE A 319 10.76 -4.66 14.32
C ILE A 319 9.69 -5.12 15.33
N ILE A 320 10.10 -5.57 16.51
CA ILE A 320 9.15 -5.97 17.57
C ILE A 320 8.28 -4.78 18.00
N PHE A 321 8.86 -3.58 18.11
CA PHE A 321 8.09 -2.37 18.42
C PHE A 321 7.05 -2.08 17.34
N HIS A 322 7.42 -2.15 16.06
CA HIS A 322 6.51 -2.00 14.93
C HIS A 322 5.37 -3.03 14.97
N TRP A 323 5.69 -4.30 15.28
CA TRP A 323 4.70 -5.37 15.46
C TRP A 323 3.77 -5.08 16.63
N ALA A 324 4.29 -4.67 17.79
CA ALA A 324 3.46 -4.35 18.95
C ALA A 324 2.49 -3.19 18.64
N VAL A 325 2.96 -2.15 17.93
CA VAL A 325 2.11 -1.03 17.53
C VAL A 325 1.03 -1.46 16.55
N VAL A 326 1.39 -2.20 15.48
CA VAL A 326 0.47 -2.50 14.38
C VAL A 326 -0.41 -3.73 14.64
N LEU A 327 0.13 -4.80 15.23
CA LEU A 327 -0.62 -6.04 15.47
C LEU A 327 -1.58 -5.94 16.66
N ILE A 328 -1.19 -5.17 17.68
CA ILE A 328 -1.85 -5.19 19.00
C ILE A 328 -2.42 -3.81 19.32
N LEU A 329 -1.56 -2.81 19.52
CA LEU A 329 -1.96 -1.52 20.09
C LEU A 329 -2.96 -0.77 19.20
N ALA A 330 -2.72 -0.71 17.89
CA ALA A 330 -3.56 0.03 16.94
C ALA A 330 -4.96 -0.58 16.76
N PRO A 331 -5.11 -1.91 16.52
CA PRO A 331 -6.43 -2.54 16.50
C PRO A 331 -7.18 -2.43 17.83
N LEU A 332 -6.48 -2.62 18.97
CA LEU A 332 -7.10 -2.50 20.29
C LEU A 332 -7.55 -1.07 20.60
N ALA A 333 -6.83 -0.06 20.11
CA ALA A 333 -7.20 1.34 20.27
C ALA A 333 -8.52 1.72 19.57
N LYS A 334 -8.98 0.92 18.61
CA LYS A 334 -10.32 1.05 18.02
C LYS A 334 -11.44 0.43 18.88
N ILE A 335 -11.10 -0.39 19.86
CA ILE A 335 -12.04 -0.95 20.84
C ILE A 335 -12.01 -0.12 22.13
N TYR A 336 -10.80 0.14 22.63
CA TYR A 336 -10.56 0.90 23.85
C TYR A 336 -10.00 2.27 23.49
N ASN A 337 -10.87 3.28 23.44
CA ASN A 337 -10.53 4.63 23.00
C ASN A 337 -9.32 5.24 23.76
N ILE A 338 -9.11 4.86 25.02
CA ILE A 338 -7.98 5.34 25.83
C ILE A 338 -6.62 4.92 25.25
N LEU A 339 -6.58 3.84 24.48
CA LEU A 339 -5.37 3.34 23.83
C LEU A 339 -5.06 4.08 22.51
N ALA A 340 -5.95 4.94 21.99
CA ALA A 340 -5.70 5.70 20.77
C ALA A 340 -4.52 6.67 20.91
N ILE A 341 -4.43 7.37 22.03
CA ILE A 341 -3.33 8.30 22.31
C ILE A 341 -1.97 7.57 22.32
N PRO A 342 -1.76 6.51 23.12
CA PRO A 342 -0.49 5.78 23.08
C PRO A 342 -0.22 5.11 21.73
N ALA A 343 -1.25 4.67 21.00
CA ALA A 343 -1.08 4.15 19.63
C ALA A 343 -0.51 5.22 18.69
N ILE A 344 -1.10 6.42 18.69
CA ILE A 344 -0.68 7.56 17.87
C ILE A 344 0.76 7.98 18.22
N ILE A 345 1.05 8.16 19.52
CA ILE A 345 2.39 8.55 19.98
C ILE A 345 3.43 7.50 19.55
N SER A 346 3.13 6.21 19.75
CA SER A 346 4.05 5.12 19.41
C SER A 346 4.30 5.04 17.91
N TYR A 347 3.25 5.22 17.09
CA TYR A 347 3.38 5.27 15.65
C TYR A 347 4.21 6.47 15.18
N ILE A 348 3.91 7.68 15.65
CA ILE A 348 4.68 8.90 15.32
C ILE A 348 6.13 8.75 15.75
N ALA A 349 6.39 8.19 16.93
CA ALA A 349 7.74 7.87 17.39
C ALA A 349 8.44 6.91 16.42
N PHE A 350 7.79 5.83 15.99
CA PHE A 350 8.33 4.89 15.01
C PHE A 350 8.72 5.58 13.68
N ILE A 351 7.80 6.34 13.08
CA ILE A 351 8.06 6.98 11.79
C ILE A 351 9.02 8.18 11.92
N SER A 352 9.10 8.85 13.06
CA SER A 352 10.09 9.90 13.30
C SER A 352 11.52 9.32 13.34
N VAL A 353 11.71 8.16 13.99
CA VAL A 353 12.98 7.43 13.92
C VAL A 353 13.30 7.08 12.48
N PHE A 354 12.32 6.66 11.69
CA PHE A 354 12.53 6.38 10.28
C PHE A 354 12.98 7.60 9.46
N PHE A 355 12.30 8.74 9.56
CA PHE A 355 12.62 9.90 8.72
C PHE A 355 13.86 10.65 9.21
N PHE A 356 14.12 10.67 10.51
CA PHE A 356 15.14 11.55 11.10
C PHE A 356 16.38 10.84 11.66
N SER A 357 16.37 9.51 11.77
CA SER A 357 17.57 8.75 12.16
C SER A 357 18.62 8.72 11.05
N LYS A 358 19.89 8.79 11.46
CA LYS A 358 21.05 8.74 10.55
C LYS A 358 21.55 7.29 10.43
N ASN A 359 22.01 6.93 9.25
CA ASN A 359 22.78 5.72 9.05
C ASN A 359 24.21 5.93 9.61
N LYS A 360 24.40 5.71 10.92
CA LYS A 360 25.73 5.68 11.53
C LYS A 360 26.37 4.33 11.17
N LEU A 361 26.95 4.22 9.98
CA LEU A 361 28.06 3.30 9.79
C LEU A 361 29.13 3.77 10.78
N LYS A 362 29.36 2.98 11.85
CA LYS A 362 30.61 3.08 12.60
C LYS A 362 31.70 2.89 11.56
N LYS A 363 32.41 3.95 11.18
CA LYS A 363 33.76 3.82 10.61
C LYS A 363 34.55 3.12 11.70
N ILE A 364 34.60 1.79 11.64
CA ILE A 364 35.71 1.06 12.23
C ILE A 364 36.86 1.41 11.29
N LEU A 365 37.76 2.25 11.80
CA LEU A 365 39.03 2.60 11.19
C LEU A 365 39.84 1.35 10.89
#